data_AF-A0A9P3HJP2-F1
#
_entry.id   AF-A0A9P3HJP2-F1
#
_cell.length_a   1.000
_cell.length_b   1.000
_cell.length_c   1.000
_cell.angle_alpha   90.00
_cell.angle_beta   90.00
_cell.angle_gamma   90.00
#
_symmetry.space_group_name_H-M   'P 1'
#
loop_
_entity.id
_entity.type
_entity.pdbx_description
1 polymer ?
#
loop_
_entity_poly.entity_id
_entity_poly.type
_entity_poly.pdbx_seq_one_letter_code
_entity_poly.pdbx_strand_id
1 'polypeptide(L)'
;MGQLEVSCFAQGSQNVLYALSFGYDLSVKTGNNSVAILLQSNASPSGPNNLTWQVVSTIHQGELFSFLDNLNLQCSVDPNGSFLAWSYNTYALGAPAGASPRPGGFRYDPTLSTSSTTTTGNGGWANVDTPLNYTWTSSSAGGDLFYLNNGNNYDFYHAYIPGAVGASFDIGVLDKTVTPNLMVNSATKWSVLSTIAGVNGMKTSATKMFVWGSAGNSSSLFGSLSEYILSTPLAYICP
;
A
#
# COMPACT_ATOMS: atom_id res chain seq x y z
N MET A 1 -13.05 -10.37 24.71
CA MET A 1 -12.68 -9.35 23.71
C MET A 1 -11.92 -10.06 22.62
N GLY A 2 -12.32 -9.91 21.35
CA GLY A 2 -11.58 -10.51 20.22
C GLY A 2 -10.23 -9.81 20.05
N GLN A 3 -9.20 -10.57 19.67
CA GLN A 3 -7.90 -10.01 19.31
C GLN A 3 -7.95 -9.57 17.85
N LEU A 4 -7.70 -8.29 17.58
CA LEU A 4 -7.50 -7.76 16.24
C LEU A 4 -6.01 -7.74 15.95
N GLU A 5 -5.59 -8.40 14.89
CA GLU A 5 -4.21 -8.34 14.41
C GLU A 5 -4.13 -7.27 13.32
N VAL A 6 -3.35 -6.22 13.58
CA VAL A 6 -3.15 -5.15 12.60
C VAL A 6 -2.09 -5.59 11.59
N SER A 7 -2.45 -5.58 10.31
CA SER A 7 -1.58 -6.04 9.23
C SER A 7 -0.72 -4.92 8.66
N CYS A 8 -1.20 -3.68 8.68
CA CYS A 8 -0.43 -2.52 8.24
C CYS A 8 -1.01 -1.20 8.79
N PHE A 9 -0.18 -0.16 8.78
CA PHE A 9 -0.56 1.20 9.15
C PHE A 9 -0.22 2.18 8.04
N ALA A 10 -1.01 3.24 7.90
CA ALA A 10 -0.72 4.39 7.06
C ALA A 10 -1.06 5.68 7.79
N GLN A 11 -0.27 6.74 7.58
CA GLN A 11 -0.52 8.06 8.14
C GLN A 11 -1.19 8.95 7.10
N GLY A 12 -2.36 9.50 7.44
CA GLY A 12 -3.12 10.44 6.63
C GLY A 12 -2.95 11.89 7.06
N SER A 13 -3.86 12.74 6.59
CA SER A 13 -3.90 14.16 6.94
C SER A 13 -4.02 14.38 8.45
N GLN A 14 -3.46 15.48 8.97
CA GLN A 14 -3.54 15.85 10.38
C GLN A 14 -3.04 14.75 11.34
N ASN A 15 -2.06 13.95 10.90
CA ASN A 15 -1.50 12.82 11.67
C ASN A 15 -2.56 11.79 12.12
N VAL A 16 -3.67 11.68 11.38
CA VAL A 16 -4.62 10.57 11.56
C VAL A 16 -3.93 9.28 11.12
N LEU A 17 -3.98 8.24 11.95
CA LEU A 17 -3.48 6.92 11.61
C LEU A 17 -4.63 6.07 11.09
N TYR A 18 -4.36 5.34 10.01
CA TYR A 18 -5.23 4.30 9.49
C TYR A 18 -4.56 2.96 9.71
N ALA A 19 -5.36 1.96 10.07
CA ALA A 19 -4.90 0.60 10.27
C ALA A 19 -5.83 -0.38 9.56
N LEU A 20 -5.24 -1.35 8.89
CA LEU A 20 -5.97 -2.48 8.35
C LEU A 20 -5.81 -3.67 9.29
N SER A 21 -6.92 -4.30 9.63
CA SER A 21 -6.93 -5.53 10.40
C SER A 21 -7.82 -6.58 9.73
N PHE A 22 -7.47 -7.84 9.92
CA PHE A 22 -8.37 -8.94 9.62
C PHE A 22 -8.93 -9.48 10.94
N GLY A 23 -10.24 -9.68 10.96
CA GLY A 23 -10.95 -10.26 12.10
C GLY A 23 -11.91 -11.33 11.65
N TYR A 24 -12.54 -12.01 12.60
CA TYR A 24 -13.64 -12.92 12.33
C TYR A 24 -14.97 -12.22 12.58
N ASP A 25 -15.91 -12.37 11.66
CA ASP A 25 -17.30 -12.05 11.96
C ASP A 25 -17.87 -13.08 12.94
N LEU A 26 -17.95 -12.68 14.21
CA LEU A 26 -18.48 -13.52 15.30
C LEU A 26 -19.99 -13.76 15.19
N SER A 27 -20.71 -13.04 14.32
CA SER A 27 -22.15 -13.24 14.10
C SER A 27 -22.43 -14.50 13.27
N VAL A 28 -21.45 -15.00 12.52
CA VAL A 28 -21.60 -16.14 11.62
C VAL A 28 -20.81 -17.34 12.17
N LYS A 29 -21.48 -18.18 12.98
CA LYS A 29 -20.91 -19.27 13.81
C LYS A 29 -20.14 -20.39 13.06
N THR A 30 -20.09 -20.41 11.73
CA THR A 30 -19.36 -21.42 10.94
C THR A 30 -18.97 -20.87 9.57
N GLY A 31 -17.70 -21.00 9.18
CA GLY A 31 -17.17 -20.67 7.84
C GLY A 31 -15.99 -19.69 7.86
N ASN A 32 -15.26 -19.61 6.75
CA ASN A 32 -14.19 -18.62 6.48
C ASN A 32 -14.75 -17.18 6.44
N ASN A 33 -15.34 -16.72 7.54
CA ASN A 33 -16.01 -15.42 7.68
C ASN A 33 -15.03 -14.37 8.19
N SER A 34 -13.82 -14.38 7.64
CA SER A 34 -12.86 -13.35 7.91
C SER A 34 -13.34 -12.05 7.25
N VAL A 35 -13.25 -10.95 7.97
CA VAL A 35 -13.58 -9.60 7.49
C VAL A 35 -12.31 -8.76 7.47
N ALA A 36 -12.15 -7.97 6.42
CA ALA A 36 -11.20 -6.86 6.43
C ALA A 36 -11.85 -5.67 7.14
N ILE A 37 -11.12 -5.03 8.04
CA ILE A 37 -11.58 -3.94 8.89
C ILE A 37 -10.62 -2.77 8.70
N LEU A 38 -11.14 -1.65 8.21
CA LEU A 38 -10.41 -0.39 8.21
C LEU A 38 -10.70 0.37 9.50
N LEU A 39 -9.64 0.67 10.24
CA LEU A 39 -9.67 1.45 11.46
C LEU A 39 -9.03 2.82 11.21
N GLN A 40 -9.53 3.84 11.91
CA GLN A 40 -9.00 5.19 11.89
C GLN A 40 -8.82 5.71 13.32
N SER A 41 -7.72 6.38 13.59
CA SER A 41 -7.48 7.04 14.87
C SER A 41 -8.17 8.40 14.96
N ASN A 42 -8.24 8.98 16.16
CA ASN A 42 -8.44 10.42 16.30
C ASN A 42 -7.32 11.22 15.62
N ALA A 43 -7.62 12.47 15.23
CA ALA A 43 -6.67 13.38 14.61
C ALA A 43 -5.62 13.88 15.61
N SER A 44 -4.36 13.97 15.14
CA SER A 44 -3.21 14.51 15.88
C SER A 44 -3.15 14.06 17.34
N PRO A 45 -3.09 12.74 17.62
CA PRO A 45 -2.95 12.26 18.99
C PRO A 45 -1.65 12.81 19.57
N SER A 46 -1.73 13.42 20.76
CA SER A 46 -0.56 14.00 21.45
C SER A 46 0.43 12.96 21.95
N GLY A 47 0.05 11.67 21.93
CA GLY A 47 0.89 10.54 22.30
C GLY A 47 0.10 9.22 22.27
N PRO A 48 0.77 8.08 22.51
CA PRO A 48 0.15 6.76 22.42
C PRO A 48 -1.05 6.56 23.36
N ASN A 49 -1.04 7.20 24.53
CA ASN A 49 -2.12 7.07 25.53
C ASN A 49 -3.40 7.83 25.14
N ASN A 50 -3.33 8.75 24.19
CA ASN A 50 -4.45 9.55 23.70
C ASN A 50 -4.98 9.04 22.36
N LEU A 51 -4.48 7.88 21.92
CA LEU A 51 -4.89 7.23 20.70
C LEU A 51 -6.21 6.49 20.94
N THR A 52 -7.22 6.88 20.20
CA THR A 52 -8.53 6.22 20.14
C THR A 52 -8.76 5.75 18.72
N TRP A 53 -9.46 4.63 18.55
CA TRP A 53 -9.71 4.02 17.25
C TRP A 53 -11.21 3.87 17.01
N GLN A 54 -11.62 4.06 15.76
CA GLN A 54 -12.97 3.78 15.29
C GLN A 54 -12.92 2.94 14.02
N VAL A 55 -13.96 2.12 13.81
CA VAL A 55 -14.17 1.39 12.56
C VAL A 55 -14.69 2.36 11.52
N VAL A 56 -14.00 2.46 10.39
CA VAL A 56 -14.43 3.26 9.22
C VAL A 56 -15.34 2.44 8.33
N SER A 57 -14.87 1.25 7.95
CA SER A 57 -15.58 0.34 7.07
C SER A 57 -15.09 -1.10 7.29
N THR A 58 -15.97 -2.06 7.05
CA THR A 58 -15.64 -3.48 6.99
C THR A 58 -16.15 -4.10 5.70
N ILE A 59 -15.50 -5.17 5.23
CA ILE A 59 -15.97 -5.99 4.09
C ILE A 59 -15.58 -7.45 4.31
N HIS A 60 -16.37 -8.38 3.78
CA HIS A 60 -16.00 -9.81 3.82
C HIS A 60 -14.74 -10.06 2.99
N GLN A 61 -13.77 -10.79 3.55
CA GLN A 61 -12.50 -11.08 2.89
C GLN A 61 -12.69 -11.85 1.57
N GLY A 62 -13.75 -12.67 1.46
CA GLY A 62 -14.07 -13.40 0.23
C GLY A 62 -14.44 -12.54 -0.98
N GLU A 63 -14.73 -11.25 -0.78
CA GLU A 63 -14.95 -10.29 -1.87
C GLU A 63 -13.67 -9.56 -2.30
N LEU A 64 -12.64 -9.64 -1.47
CA LEU A 64 -11.33 -9.09 -1.77
C LEU A 64 -10.45 -10.15 -2.42
N PHE A 65 -9.44 -9.70 -3.17
CA PHE A 65 -8.40 -10.60 -3.66
C PHE A 65 -7.74 -11.33 -2.48
N SER A 66 -7.44 -12.62 -2.70
CA SER A 66 -7.00 -13.49 -1.62
C SER A 66 -5.54 -13.22 -1.28
N PHE A 67 -5.30 -12.76 -0.05
CA PHE A 67 -3.99 -12.76 0.58
C PHE A 67 -3.87 -14.07 1.35
N LEU A 68 -3.20 -15.07 0.75
CA LEU A 68 -2.91 -16.32 1.45
C LEU A 68 -1.86 -16.11 2.56
N ASP A 69 -1.02 -15.08 2.43
CA ASP A 69 -0.02 -14.68 3.42
C ASP A 69 -0.08 -13.17 3.68
N ASN A 70 -0.67 -12.76 4.82
CA ASN A 70 -0.77 -11.37 5.28
C ASN A 70 0.58 -10.76 5.72
N LEU A 71 1.69 -11.46 5.51
CA LEU A 71 2.97 -11.14 6.15
C LEU A 71 3.71 -9.95 5.53
N ASN A 72 3.27 -9.41 4.39
CA ASN A 72 3.95 -8.32 3.69
C ASN A 72 3.00 -7.31 3.03
N LEU A 73 2.06 -6.79 3.83
CA LEU A 73 1.16 -5.72 3.39
C LEU A 73 1.81 -4.36 3.55
N GLN A 74 1.90 -3.62 2.44
CA GLN A 74 2.23 -2.21 2.40
C GLN A 74 0.93 -1.41 2.31
N CYS A 75 0.88 -0.28 3.00
CA CYS A 75 -0.33 0.53 3.02
C CYS A 75 -0.03 2.01 2.92
N SER A 76 -0.90 2.72 2.21
CA SER A 76 -0.83 4.17 2.04
C SER A 76 -2.23 4.75 2.11
N VAL A 77 -2.33 6.01 2.54
CA VAL A 77 -3.62 6.70 2.66
C VAL A 77 -3.47 8.13 2.17
N ASP A 78 -4.36 8.56 1.29
CA ASP A 78 -4.35 9.93 0.78
C ASP A 78 -5.01 10.90 1.79
N PRO A 79 -4.89 12.23 1.58
CA PRO A 79 -5.50 13.23 2.47
C PRO A 79 -7.03 13.20 2.49
N ASN A 80 -7.68 12.57 1.51
CA ASN A 80 -9.13 12.41 1.46
C ASN A 80 -9.60 11.17 2.25
N GLY A 81 -8.67 10.35 2.76
CA GLY A 81 -8.98 9.11 3.48
C GLY A 81 -9.16 7.90 2.58
N SER A 82 -8.82 7.98 1.29
CA SER A 82 -8.72 6.79 0.45
C SER A 82 -7.52 5.98 0.92
N PHE A 83 -7.69 4.69 1.13
CA PHE A 83 -6.67 3.80 1.68
C PHE A 83 -6.34 2.71 0.68
N LEU A 84 -5.06 2.45 0.44
CA LEU A 84 -4.58 1.37 -0.42
C LEU A 84 -3.78 0.38 0.41
N ALA A 85 -4.12 -0.90 0.32
CA ALA A 85 -3.31 -2.00 0.79
C ALA A 85 -2.78 -2.80 -0.41
N TRP A 86 -1.50 -3.18 -0.34
CA TRP A 86 -0.77 -3.80 -1.43
C TRP A 86 0.16 -4.89 -0.91
N SER A 87 0.26 -6.00 -1.63
CA SER A 87 1.21 -7.08 -1.35
C SER A 87 1.81 -7.58 -2.66
N TYR A 88 3.02 -8.13 -2.60
CA TYR A 88 3.64 -8.79 -3.76
C TYR A 88 3.08 -10.20 -3.99
N ASN A 89 2.45 -10.77 -2.96
CA ASN A 89 2.00 -12.15 -2.95
C ASN A 89 0.47 -12.20 -2.85
N THR A 90 -0.21 -11.71 -3.89
CA THR A 90 -1.67 -11.77 -3.97
C THR A 90 -2.13 -12.73 -5.06
N TYR A 91 -3.28 -13.33 -4.82
CA TYR A 91 -3.96 -14.14 -5.81
C TYR A 91 -5.20 -13.39 -6.24
N ALA A 92 -5.30 -13.12 -7.55
CA ALA A 92 -6.51 -12.53 -8.11
C ALA A 92 -7.72 -13.39 -7.75
N LEU A 93 -8.88 -12.75 -7.57
CA LEU A 93 -10.11 -13.47 -7.25
C LEU A 93 -10.42 -14.52 -8.34
N GLY A 94 -10.63 -15.77 -7.92
CA GLY A 94 -10.90 -16.88 -8.85
C GLY A 94 -9.68 -17.41 -9.59
N ALA A 95 -8.45 -17.05 -9.18
CA ALA A 95 -7.24 -17.65 -9.71
C ALA A 95 -7.27 -19.19 -9.55
N PRO A 96 -6.91 -19.96 -10.60
CA PRO A 96 -6.89 -21.41 -10.52
C PRO A 96 -5.86 -21.89 -9.49
N ALA A 97 -6.08 -23.09 -8.93
CA ALA A 97 -5.11 -23.72 -8.06
C ALA A 97 -3.76 -23.86 -8.78
N GLY A 98 -2.67 -23.38 -8.16
CA GLY A 98 -1.34 -23.37 -8.75
C GLY A 98 -1.02 -22.14 -9.61
N ALA A 99 -1.93 -21.16 -9.73
CA ALA A 99 -1.59 -19.85 -10.27
C ALA A 99 -0.40 -19.26 -9.51
N SER A 100 0.52 -18.63 -10.23
CA SER A 100 1.60 -17.89 -9.58
C SER A 100 1.01 -16.65 -8.91
N PRO A 101 1.38 -16.36 -7.65
CA PRO A 101 0.98 -15.12 -7.05
C PRO A 101 1.56 -13.94 -7.83
N ARG A 102 0.82 -12.85 -7.85
CA ARG A 102 1.24 -11.59 -8.44
C ARG A 102 0.99 -10.44 -7.48
N PRO A 103 1.64 -9.30 -7.70
CA PRO A 103 1.31 -8.11 -6.93
C PRO A 103 -0.14 -7.69 -7.10
N GLY A 104 -0.70 -7.16 -6.02
CA GLY A 104 -2.09 -6.74 -6.00
C GLY A 104 -2.51 -6.27 -4.63
N GLY A 105 -3.79 -5.90 -4.51
CA GLY A 105 -4.43 -5.73 -3.24
C GLY A 105 -5.81 -5.12 -3.32
N PHE A 106 -6.09 -4.13 -2.49
CA PHE A 106 -7.40 -3.47 -2.47
C PHE A 106 -7.30 -2.03 -2.01
N ARG A 107 -8.26 -1.23 -2.48
CA ARG A 107 -8.44 0.17 -2.12
C ARG A 107 -9.78 0.35 -1.43
N TYR A 108 -9.78 1.07 -0.33
CA TYR A 108 -10.96 1.72 0.22
C TYR A 108 -11.01 3.18 -0.25
N ASP A 109 -12.21 3.68 -0.54
CA ASP A 109 -12.42 5.08 -0.86
C ASP A 109 -13.73 5.58 -0.21
N PRO A 110 -13.70 6.66 0.58
CA PRO A 110 -14.87 7.19 1.25
C PRO A 110 -15.95 7.72 0.30
N THR A 111 -15.61 8.00 -0.96
CA THR A 111 -16.52 8.52 -1.97
C THR A 111 -17.13 7.43 -2.86
N LEU A 112 -16.58 6.21 -2.83
CA LEU A 112 -17.17 5.08 -3.55
C LEU A 112 -18.46 4.64 -2.87
N SER A 113 -19.52 4.48 -3.66
CA SER A 113 -20.72 3.77 -3.21
C SER A 113 -20.39 2.29 -3.03
N THR A 114 -20.82 1.68 -1.93
CA THR A 114 -20.70 0.25 -1.72
C THR A 114 -21.45 -0.52 -2.79
N SER A 115 -20.74 -1.25 -3.65
CA SER A 115 -21.37 -2.21 -4.58
C SER A 115 -21.66 -3.55 -3.92
N SER A 116 -21.19 -3.75 -2.69
CA SER A 116 -21.23 -4.99 -1.94
C SER A 116 -22.27 -4.95 -0.83
N THR A 117 -23.03 -6.03 -0.69
CA THR A 117 -23.98 -6.20 0.43
C THR A 117 -23.30 -6.61 1.73
N THR A 118 -22.02 -6.96 1.70
CA THR A 118 -21.26 -7.37 2.89
C THR A 118 -20.39 -6.26 3.45
N THR A 119 -20.38 -5.09 2.78
CA THR A 119 -19.70 -3.91 3.28
C THR A 119 -20.55 -3.21 4.35
N THR A 120 -19.94 -2.87 5.48
CA THR A 120 -20.56 -1.99 6.49
C THR A 120 -19.71 -0.74 6.69
N GLY A 121 -20.31 0.36 7.16
CA GLY A 121 -19.66 1.66 7.28
C GLY A 121 -19.76 2.51 6.02
N ASN A 122 -19.15 3.71 6.05
CA ASN A 122 -19.16 4.65 4.93
C ASN A 122 -18.08 4.26 3.90
N GLY A 123 -18.25 4.69 2.65
CA GLY A 123 -17.30 4.43 1.57
C GLY A 123 -17.37 3.03 0.97
N GLY A 124 -16.54 2.75 -0.03
CA GLY A 124 -16.56 1.49 -0.78
C GLY A 124 -15.18 0.90 -0.97
N TRP A 125 -15.15 -0.41 -1.24
CA TRP A 125 -13.93 -1.18 -1.49
C TRP A 125 -13.82 -1.57 -2.97
N ALA A 126 -12.61 -1.56 -3.50
CA ALA A 126 -12.29 -2.00 -4.85
C ALA A 126 -11.03 -2.86 -4.84
N ASN A 127 -11.06 -3.98 -5.55
CA ASN A 127 -9.86 -4.78 -5.78
C ASN A 127 -8.87 -4.01 -6.66
N VAL A 128 -7.58 -4.22 -6.39
CA VAL A 128 -6.48 -3.70 -7.19
C VAL A 128 -5.67 -4.87 -7.72
N ASP A 129 -5.50 -4.92 -9.03
CA ASP A 129 -4.76 -5.96 -9.72
C ASP A 129 -3.52 -5.41 -10.42
N THR A 130 -2.70 -6.30 -10.97
CA THR A 130 -1.61 -5.95 -11.89
C THR A 130 -1.78 -6.60 -13.25
N PRO A 131 -1.37 -5.92 -14.33
CA PRO A 131 -1.23 -6.55 -15.63
C PRO A 131 -0.11 -7.60 -15.59
N LEU A 132 -0.15 -8.58 -16.49
CA LEU A 132 0.82 -9.68 -16.52
C LEU A 132 2.28 -9.22 -16.75
N ASN A 133 2.46 -8.02 -17.31
CA ASN A 133 3.77 -7.42 -17.53
C ASN A 133 4.25 -6.55 -16.35
N TYR A 134 3.54 -6.54 -15.22
CA TYR A 134 3.99 -5.85 -14.01
C TYR A 134 5.16 -6.60 -13.39
N THR A 135 6.24 -5.88 -13.11
CA THR A 135 7.59 -6.46 -12.96
C THR A 135 8.09 -6.52 -11.52
N TRP A 136 7.24 -6.23 -10.52
CA TRP A 136 7.61 -6.46 -9.13
C TRP A 136 7.61 -7.95 -8.83
N THR A 137 8.77 -8.48 -8.42
CA THR A 137 8.97 -9.93 -8.20
C THR A 137 9.49 -10.18 -6.80
N SER A 138 9.48 -11.45 -6.38
CA SER A 138 10.09 -11.88 -5.11
C SER A 138 11.60 -11.61 -5.02
N SER A 139 12.26 -11.34 -6.14
CA SER A 139 13.69 -10.97 -6.18
C SER A 139 13.94 -9.48 -5.97
N SER A 140 12.89 -8.65 -5.88
CA SER A 140 13.00 -7.22 -5.60
C SER A 140 13.51 -6.93 -4.20
N ALA A 141 14.43 -5.98 -4.09
CA ALA A 141 15.05 -5.57 -2.82
C ALA A 141 14.08 -4.83 -1.90
N GLY A 142 12.94 -4.36 -2.43
CA GLY A 142 11.92 -3.65 -1.67
C GLY A 142 11.05 -2.77 -2.57
N GLY A 143 10.10 -2.09 -1.94
CA GLY A 143 9.21 -1.13 -2.56
C GLY A 143 8.50 -0.32 -1.49
N ASP A 144 7.75 0.70 -1.89
CA ASP A 144 6.84 1.40 -0.99
C ASP A 144 5.68 2.04 -1.75
N LEU A 145 4.57 2.25 -1.04
CA LEU A 145 3.38 2.91 -1.55
C LEU A 145 3.32 4.37 -1.08
N PHE A 146 3.01 5.25 -2.02
CA PHE A 146 2.77 6.65 -1.73
C PHE A 146 1.64 7.19 -2.58
N TYR A 147 1.26 8.44 -2.31
CA TYR A 147 0.35 9.18 -3.16
C TYR A 147 1.00 10.50 -3.59
N LEU A 148 0.59 11.01 -4.74
CA LEU A 148 0.94 12.36 -5.19
C LEU A 148 -0.33 13.12 -5.56
N ASN A 149 -0.32 14.43 -5.33
CA ASN A 149 -1.39 15.32 -5.79
C ASN A 149 -1.22 15.59 -7.30
N ASN A 150 -2.28 15.35 -8.09
CA ASN A 150 -2.32 15.62 -9.52
C ASN A 150 -3.11 16.91 -9.88
N GLY A 151 -3.28 17.80 -8.90
CA GLY A 151 -3.99 19.07 -8.99
C GLY A 151 -5.25 19.08 -8.14
N ASN A 152 -6.23 18.26 -8.52
CA ASN A 152 -7.52 18.17 -7.84
C ASN A 152 -7.75 16.81 -7.15
N ASN A 153 -6.97 15.79 -7.48
CA ASN A 153 -7.08 14.46 -6.94
C ASN A 153 -5.72 13.96 -6.44
N TYR A 154 -5.75 12.82 -5.75
CA TYR A 154 -4.57 12.10 -5.33
C TYR A 154 -4.49 10.78 -6.08
N ASP A 155 -3.34 10.49 -6.69
CA ASP A 155 -3.06 9.21 -7.31
C ASP A 155 -2.14 8.39 -6.43
N PHE A 156 -2.36 7.07 -6.38
CA PHE A 156 -1.47 6.16 -5.68
C PHE A 156 -0.39 5.66 -6.62
N TYR A 157 0.82 5.54 -6.07
CA TYR A 157 2.00 5.07 -6.75
C TYR A 157 2.64 3.97 -5.93
N HIS A 158 3.25 3.02 -6.63
CA HIS A 158 4.09 1.99 -6.04
C HIS A 158 5.47 2.08 -6.66
N ALA A 159 6.46 2.51 -5.90
CA ALA A 159 7.84 2.44 -6.34
C ALA A 159 8.44 1.11 -5.89
N TYR A 160 9.21 0.44 -6.75
CA TYR A 160 9.87 -0.81 -6.40
C TYR A 160 11.27 -0.90 -7.01
N ILE A 161 12.13 -1.65 -6.32
CA ILE A 161 13.52 -1.89 -6.72
C ILE A 161 13.56 -3.22 -7.50
N PRO A 162 13.85 -3.22 -8.81
CA PRO A 162 14.03 -4.47 -9.54
C PRO A 162 15.31 -5.18 -9.09
N GLY A 163 15.20 -6.47 -8.75
CA GLY A 163 16.33 -7.31 -8.30
C GLY A 163 16.80 -7.01 -6.87
N ALA A 164 17.80 -7.77 -6.41
CA ALA A 164 18.24 -7.79 -5.01
C ALA A 164 18.96 -6.52 -4.54
N VAL A 165 19.54 -5.78 -5.47
CA VAL A 165 20.16 -4.46 -5.27
C VAL A 165 19.98 -3.68 -6.56
N GLY A 166 19.36 -2.51 -6.49
CA GLY A 166 19.09 -1.67 -7.67
C GLY A 166 19.78 -0.31 -7.62
N ALA A 167 20.17 0.19 -8.79
CA ALA A 167 20.58 1.58 -9.02
C ALA A 167 19.44 2.45 -9.57
N SER A 168 18.25 1.87 -9.75
CA SER A 168 17.05 2.54 -10.22
C SER A 168 15.81 1.96 -9.57
N PHE A 169 14.73 2.75 -9.54
CA PHE A 169 13.39 2.33 -9.17
C PHE A 169 12.48 2.41 -10.38
N ASP A 170 11.61 1.42 -10.50
CA ASP A 170 10.47 1.48 -11.38
C ASP A 170 9.26 1.97 -10.58
N ILE A 171 8.32 2.64 -11.26
CA ILE A 171 7.13 3.21 -10.63
C ILE A 171 5.88 2.65 -11.31
N GLY A 172 4.99 2.06 -10.53
CA GLY A 172 3.61 1.81 -10.90
C GLY A 172 2.69 2.96 -10.48
N VAL A 173 1.64 3.19 -11.25
CA VAL A 173 0.54 4.12 -10.93
C VAL A 173 -0.77 3.37 -10.91
N LEU A 174 -1.63 3.71 -9.94
CA LEU A 174 -2.96 3.13 -9.84
C LEU A 174 -3.94 3.80 -10.81
N ASP A 175 -4.37 3.06 -11.83
CA ASP A 175 -5.52 3.41 -12.64
C ASP A 175 -6.82 3.07 -11.89
N LYS A 176 -7.51 4.13 -11.49
CA LYS A 176 -8.78 4.08 -10.74
C LYS A 176 -10.01 3.99 -11.65
N THR A 177 -9.84 4.06 -12.97
CA THR A 177 -10.94 4.17 -13.95
C THR A 177 -11.45 2.82 -14.45
N VAL A 178 -10.71 1.75 -14.17
CA VAL A 178 -11.01 0.38 -14.59
C VAL A 178 -11.43 -0.47 -13.39
N THR A 179 -12.18 -1.55 -13.63
CA THR A 179 -12.61 -2.50 -12.58
C THR A 179 -12.20 -3.93 -12.97
N PRO A 180 -11.38 -4.62 -12.15
CA PRO A 180 -10.71 -4.12 -10.95
C PRO A 180 -9.76 -2.96 -11.27
N ASN A 181 -9.47 -2.12 -10.28
CA ASN A 181 -8.46 -1.06 -10.46
C ASN A 181 -7.13 -1.71 -10.83
N LEU A 182 -6.29 -1.05 -11.63
CA LEU A 182 -5.04 -1.65 -12.09
C LEU A 182 -3.84 -0.81 -11.65
N MET A 183 -2.85 -1.43 -11.02
CA MET A 183 -1.53 -0.84 -10.86
C MET A 183 -0.73 -1.13 -12.12
N VAL A 184 -0.45 -0.10 -12.92
CA VAL A 184 0.25 -0.23 -14.21
C VAL A 184 1.63 0.40 -14.13
N ASN A 185 2.61 -0.20 -14.80
CA ASN A 185 3.95 0.39 -14.90
C ASN A 185 3.87 1.75 -15.59
N SER A 186 4.41 2.78 -14.96
CA SER A 186 4.71 4.03 -15.64
C SER A 186 5.92 3.84 -16.55
N ALA A 187 6.01 4.62 -17.62
CA ALA A 187 7.22 4.70 -18.43
C ALA A 187 8.39 5.38 -17.68
N THR A 188 8.12 5.90 -16.48
CA THR A 188 9.06 6.69 -15.68
C THR A 188 9.93 5.76 -14.84
N LYS A 189 11.25 5.92 -15.00
CA LYS A 189 12.26 5.31 -14.12
C LYS A 189 12.99 6.40 -13.35
N TRP A 190 13.22 6.16 -12.07
CA TRP A 190 14.03 7.07 -11.25
C TRP A 190 15.38 6.43 -10.96
N SER A 191 16.45 7.11 -11.35
CA SER A 191 17.81 6.67 -11.04
C SER A 191 18.21 7.10 -9.64
N VAL A 192 18.87 6.21 -8.91
CA VAL A 192 19.57 6.55 -7.67
C VAL A 192 20.84 7.31 -8.04
N LEU A 193 21.24 8.31 -7.23
CA LEU A 193 22.52 9.00 -7.43
C LEU A 193 23.69 8.00 -7.44
N SER A 194 24.68 8.26 -8.29
CA SER A 194 25.84 7.38 -8.52
C SER A 194 26.71 7.12 -7.29
N THR A 195 26.48 7.85 -6.18
CA THR A 195 27.19 7.70 -4.91
C THR A 195 26.60 6.60 -4.01
N ILE A 196 25.40 6.09 -4.31
CA ILE A 196 24.81 4.95 -3.59
C ILE A 196 25.19 3.68 -4.34
N ALA A 197 26.02 2.84 -3.71
CA ALA A 197 26.49 1.57 -4.29
C ALA A 197 25.36 0.57 -4.59
N GLY A 198 24.17 0.81 -4.03
CA GLY A 198 22.94 0.09 -4.32
C GLY A 198 21.90 0.23 -3.21
N VAL A 199 20.62 0.09 -3.54
CA VAL A 199 19.50 0.23 -2.59
C VAL A 199 18.92 -1.14 -2.25
N ASN A 200 18.75 -1.40 -0.95
CA ASN A 200 18.13 -2.63 -0.42
C ASN A 200 16.85 -2.36 0.39
N GLY A 201 16.34 -1.14 0.36
CA GLY A 201 15.01 -0.82 0.86
C GLY A 201 14.65 0.65 0.70
N MET A 202 13.36 0.93 0.81
CA MET A 202 12.79 2.24 0.56
C MET A 202 11.59 2.50 1.47
N LYS A 203 11.42 3.77 1.85
CA LYS A 203 10.24 4.28 2.52
C LYS A 203 9.95 5.69 2.03
N THR A 204 8.68 6.04 1.94
CA THR A 204 8.19 7.31 1.43
C THR A 204 7.40 8.02 2.52
N SER A 205 7.42 9.33 2.48
CA SER A 205 6.52 10.21 3.21
C SER A 205 5.87 11.18 2.21
N ALA A 206 4.98 12.03 2.69
CA ALA A 206 4.28 13.00 1.84
C ALA A 206 5.23 13.90 1.01
N THR A 207 6.47 14.12 1.44
CA THR A 207 7.42 15.01 0.75
C THR A 207 8.84 14.45 0.59
N LYS A 208 9.12 13.26 1.16
CA LYS A 208 10.46 12.70 1.17
C LYS A 208 10.44 11.24 0.77
N MET A 209 11.52 10.81 0.13
CA MET A 209 11.83 9.40 -0.08
C MET A 209 13.11 9.09 0.70
N PHE A 210 13.05 8.04 1.49
CA PHE A 210 14.15 7.48 2.26
C PHE A 210 14.56 6.18 1.60
N VAL A 211 15.84 6.05 1.28
CA VAL A 211 16.40 4.84 0.69
C VAL A 211 17.59 4.44 1.55
N TRP A 212 17.81 3.14 1.70
CA TRP A 212 18.98 2.61 2.40
C TRP A 212 19.63 1.52 1.55
N GLY A 213 20.95 1.35 1.74
CA GLY A 213 21.78 0.46 0.92
C GLY A 213 22.45 -0.64 1.74
N SER A 214 22.89 -1.69 1.05
CA SER A 214 23.69 -2.77 1.62
C SER A 214 25.17 -2.38 1.60
N ALA A 215 25.66 -1.65 2.61
CA ALA A 215 27.10 -1.53 2.79
C ALA A 215 27.65 -2.90 3.21
N GLY A 216 28.34 -3.57 2.30
CA GLY A 216 28.88 -4.92 2.44
C GLY A 216 30.06 -5.05 3.39
N ASN A 217 29.95 -4.56 4.63
CA ASN A 217 30.75 -4.99 5.77
C ASN A 217 29.96 -4.71 7.05
N SER A 218 29.67 -5.79 7.77
CA SER A 218 28.96 -5.82 9.06
C SER A 218 29.49 -4.78 10.05
N SER A 219 28.75 -3.69 10.21
CA SER A 219 28.77 -2.83 11.38
C SER A 219 27.37 -2.23 11.56
N SER A 220 26.90 -2.27 12.80
CA SER A 220 25.50 -2.16 13.21
C SER A 220 24.82 -0.83 12.85
N LEU A 221 23.54 -0.96 12.44
CA LEU A 221 22.39 -0.09 12.73
C LEU A 221 22.56 1.41 12.42
N PHE A 222 21.85 1.90 11.39
CA PHE A 222 21.69 3.31 11.00
C PHE A 222 22.80 3.95 10.15
N GLY A 223 23.46 3.18 9.27
CA GLY A 223 24.36 3.72 8.25
C GLY A 223 23.60 4.41 7.10
N SER A 224 23.56 5.75 7.16
CA SER A 224 23.10 6.71 6.14
C SER A 224 21.68 6.53 5.60
N LEU A 225 20.69 7.03 6.34
CA LEU A 225 19.48 7.57 5.72
C LEU A 225 19.91 8.78 4.88
N SER A 226 20.02 8.62 3.56
CA SER A 226 20.03 9.80 2.68
C SER A 226 18.59 10.27 2.56
N GLU A 227 18.26 11.36 3.23
CA GLU A 227 16.97 12.03 3.03
C GLU A 227 16.95 12.69 1.65
N TYR A 228 16.08 12.22 0.77
CA TYR A 228 15.78 12.95 -0.46
C TYR A 228 14.55 13.81 -0.24
N ILE A 229 14.73 15.13 -0.30
CA ILE A 229 13.62 16.08 -0.42
C ILE A 229 13.28 16.16 -1.90
N LEU A 230 12.08 15.72 -2.29
CA LEU A 230 11.54 15.97 -3.62
C LEU A 230 11.09 17.43 -3.71
N SER A 231 12.03 18.37 -3.68
CA SER A 231 11.77 19.80 -3.88
C SER A 231 11.84 20.15 -5.36
N THR A 232 11.02 19.50 -6.18
CA THR A 232 10.64 20.06 -7.49
C THR A 232 9.17 19.74 -7.73
N PRO A 233 8.32 20.73 -8.07
CA PRO A 233 7.02 20.43 -8.63
C PRO A 233 7.27 19.56 -9.87
N LEU A 234 6.48 18.51 -10.03
CA LEU A 234 6.35 17.74 -11.27
C LEU A 234 6.36 18.73 -12.43
N ALA A 235 7.51 18.85 -13.11
CA ALA A 235 7.60 19.60 -14.33
C ALA A 235 6.69 18.85 -15.31
N TYR A 236 5.59 19.52 -15.66
CA TYR A 236 4.80 19.24 -16.84
C TYR A 236 5.72 18.78 -17.97
N ILE A 237 5.56 17.53 -18.40
CA ILE A 237 6.00 17.11 -19.73
C ILE A 237 4.78 16.45 -20.39
N CYS A 238 4.11 17.28 -21.20
CA CYS A 238 3.28 16.89 -22.34
C CYS A 238 3.46 18.00 -23.37
N PRO A 239 3.59 17.71 -24.68
CA PRO A 239 4.25 16.61 -25.36
C PRO A 239 5.71 16.92 -25.76
#